data_AF-A0A659XXS5-F1
#
_entry.id   AF-A0A659XXS5-F1
#
_cell.length_a   1.000
_cell.length_b   1.000
_cell.length_c   1.000
_cell.angle_alpha   90.00
_cell.angle_beta   90.00
_cell.angle_gamma   90.00
#
_symmetry.space_group_name_H-M   'P 1'
#
loop_
_entity.id
_entity.type
_entity.pdbx_description
1 polymer ?
#
loop_
_entity_poly.entity_id
_entity_poly.type
_entity_poly.pdbx_seq_one_letter_code
_entity_poly.pdbx_strand_id
1 'polypeptide(L)' 'QKLTDDFTKANPDIQLNWVTLEENVLRERVTTDIATKGGQYDVLTIGTYEVPIWAKQSWLLPLEKLGDDYDVKDIIPA' A
#
# COMPACT_ATOMS: atom_id res chain seq x y z
N GLN A 1 -5.76 -10.32 6.56
CA GLN A 1 -6.08 -9.99 7.96
C GLN A 1 -5.83 -11.15 8.94
N LYS A 2 -6.08 -12.43 8.59
CA LYS A 2 -5.87 -13.56 9.54
C LYS A 2 -4.41 -13.85 9.91
N LEU A 3 -3.45 -13.35 9.13
CA LEU A 3 -2.00 -13.45 9.41
C LEU A 3 -1.41 -12.15 9.97
N THR A 4 -2.26 -11.16 10.28
CA THR A 4 -1.83 -9.89 10.88
C THR A 4 -1.08 -10.12 12.20
N ASP A 5 -1.48 -11.14 12.95
CA ASP A 5 -0.92 -11.45 14.27
C ASP A 5 0.57 -11.78 14.22
N ASP A 6 1.05 -12.42 13.16
CA ASP A 6 2.47 -12.76 13.04
C ASP A 6 3.30 -11.50 12.79
N PHE A 7 2.78 -10.56 11.99
CA PHE A 7 3.42 -9.27 11.77
C PHE A 7 3.50 -8.44 13.04
N THR A 8 2.40 -8.33 13.80
CA THR A 8 2.37 -7.54 15.04
C THR A 8 3.18 -8.18 16.17
N LYS A 9 3.32 -9.51 16.19
CA LYS A 9 4.28 -10.20 17.09
C LYS A 9 5.73 -9.89 16.76
N ALA A 10 6.08 -9.84 15.47
CA ALA A 10 7.44 -9.49 15.03
C ALA A 10 7.74 -7.99 15.19
N ASN A 11 6.69 -7.15 15.15
CA ASN A 11 6.78 -5.69 15.24
C ASN A 11 5.83 -5.17 16.34
N PRO A 12 6.17 -5.36 17.62
CA PRO A 12 5.24 -5.12 18.74
C PRO A 12 4.79 -3.66 18.88
N ASP A 13 5.56 -2.72 18.34
CA ASP A 13 5.24 -1.29 18.37
C ASP A 13 4.31 -0.86 17.22
N ILE A 14 4.01 -1.76 16.26
CA ILE A 14 3.18 -1.46 15.09
C ILE A 14 1.82 -2.13 15.23
N GLN A 15 0.76 -1.32 15.15
CA GLN A 15 -0.62 -1.78 15.13
C GLN A 15 -1.20 -1.68 13.72
N LEU A 16 -2.04 -2.64 13.34
CA LEU A 16 -2.68 -2.67 12.03
C LEU A 16 -4.19 -2.47 12.15
N ASN A 17 -4.70 -1.48 11.43
CA ASN A 17 -6.12 -1.20 11.28
C ASN A 17 -6.53 -1.42 9.82
N TRP A 18 -7.63 -2.14 9.61
CA TRP A 18 -8.09 -2.48 8.26
C TRP A 18 -9.38 -1.74 7.94
N VAL A 19 -9.37 -0.97 6.86
CA VAL A 19 -10.58 -0.44 6.24
C VAL A 19 -10.87 -1.28 5.00
N THR A 20 -11.92 -2.09 5.06
CA THR A 20 -12.33 -2.96 3.94
C THR A 20 -13.60 -2.40 3.32
N LEU A 21 -13.55 -2.13 2.02
CA LEU A 21 -14.64 -1.56 1.25
C LEU A 21 -14.88 -2.42 0.00
N GLU A 22 -16.09 -2.33 -0.55
CA GLU A 22 -16.37 -2.84 -1.89
C GLU A 22 -15.52 -2.07 -2.91
N GLU A 23 -15.06 -2.74 -3.97
CA GLU A 23 -14.03 -2.24 -4.88
C GLU A 23 -14.38 -0.89 -5.52
N ASN A 24 -15.63 -0.69 -5.95
CA ASN A 24 -16.03 0.56 -6.58
C ASN A 24 -15.95 1.73 -5.59
N VAL A 25 -16.41 1.51 -4.36
CA VAL A 25 -16.30 2.50 -3.27
C VAL A 25 -14.83 2.72 -2.88
N LEU A 26 -14.02 1.65 -2.85
CA LEU A 26 -12.61 1.73 -2.53
C LEU A 26 -11.87 2.62 -3.54
N ARG A 27 -12.08 2.39 -4.84
CA ARG A 27 -11.41 3.15 -5.91
C ARG A 27 -11.74 4.64 -5.81
N GLU A 28 -13.00 4.99 -5.57
CA GLU A 28 -13.43 6.38 -5.41
C GLU A 28 -12.75 7.05 -4.20
N ARG A 29 -12.76 6.39 -3.04
CA ARG A 29 -12.18 6.93 -1.80
C ARG A 29 -10.67 7.06 -1.87
N VAL A 30 -9.97 6.03 -2.34
CA VAL A 30 -8.51 6.03 -2.46
C VAL A 30 -8.05 7.10 -3.45
N THR A 31 -8.72 7.23 -4.59
CA THR A 31 -8.40 8.26 -5.59
C THR A 31 -8.56 9.66 -5.01
N THR A 32 -9.63 9.90 -4.25
CA THR A 32 -9.87 11.20 -3.61
C THR A 32 -8.83 11.49 -2.54
N ASP A 33 -8.53 10.53 -1.68
CA ASP A 33 -7.57 10.68 -0.58
C ASP A 33 -6.16 10.97 -1.09
N ILE A 34 -5.68 10.21 -2.09
CA ILE A 34 -4.33 10.39 -2.63
C ILE A 34 -4.18 11.72 -3.40
N ALA A 35 -5.20 12.11 -4.17
CA ALA A 35 -5.17 13.34 -4.95
C ALA A 35 -5.21 14.60 -4.05
N THR A 36 -5.91 14.52 -2.91
CA THR A 36 -6.05 15.64 -1.97
C THR A 36 -5.03 15.62 -0.84
N LYS A 37 -4.22 14.56 -0.74
CA LYS A 37 -3.32 14.29 0.40
C LYS A 37 -4.09 14.26 1.71
N GLY A 38 -5.25 13.59 1.71
CA GLY A 38 -6.19 13.54 2.82
C GLY A 38 -5.66 12.80 4.06
N GLY A 39 -4.74 11.84 3.87
CA GLY A 39 -4.06 11.14 4.95
C GLY A 39 -4.97 10.18 5.72
N GLN A 40 -6.05 9.70 5.10
CA GLN A 40 -6.92 8.70 5.71
C GLN A 40 -6.29 7.31 5.76
N TYR A 41 -5.30 7.05 4.88
CA TYR A 41 -4.65 5.75 4.75
C TYR A 41 -3.13 5.91 4.66
N ASP A 42 -2.41 5.14 5.46
CA ASP A 42 -0.94 5.07 5.41
C ASP A 42 -0.45 4.09 4.32
N VAL A 43 -1.21 3.02 4.09
CA VAL A 43 -0.93 1.96 3.11
C VAL A 43 -2.18 1.70 2.28
N LEU A 44 -2.00 1.62 0.95
CA LEU A 44 -3.09 1.50 -0.02
C LEU A 44 -2.94 0.22 -0.85
N THR A 45 -4.04 -0.49 -1.06
CA THR A 45 -4.12 -1.56 -2.07
C THR A 45 -4.57 -0.96 -3.39
N ILE A 46 -3.68 -0.97 -4.40
CA ILE A 46 -3.89 -0.29 -5.69
C ILE A 46 -3.54 -1.25 -6.84
N GLY A 47 -4.15 -1.04 -8.01
CA GLY A 47 -3.91 -1.86 -9.19
C GLY A 47 -2.65 -1.45 -9.96
N THR A 48 -2.24 -2.32 -10.88
CA THR A 48 -1.12 -2.06 -11.80
C THR A 48 -1.40 -0.94 -12.79
N TYR A 49 -2.67 -0.59 -12.99
CA TYR A 49 -3.08 0.54 -13.82
C TYR A 49 -2.75 1.88 -13.16
N GLU A 50 -3.03 2.02 -11.87
CA GLU A 50 -2.88 3.26 -11.11
C GLU A 50 -1.41 3.57 -10.80
N VAL A 51 -0.62 2.56 -10.44
CA VAL A 51 0.79 2.68 -10.01
C VAL A 51 1.63 3.59 -10.92
N PRO A 52 1.76 3.36 -12.24
CA PRO A 52 2.63 4.18 -13.09
C PRO A 52 2.11 5.60 -13.28
N ILE A 53 0.80 5.84 -13.15
CA ILE A 53 0.20 7.17 -13.26
C ILE A 53 0.52 7.99 -12.01
N TRP A 54 0.23 7.42 -10.83
CA TRP A 54 0.43 8.11 -9.55
C TRP A 54 1.91 8.27 -9.19
N ALA A 55 2.77 7.32 -9.60
CA ALA A 55 4.21 7.46 -9.47
C ALA A 55 4.74 8.66 -10.28
N LYS A 56 4.30 8.84 -11.54
CA LYS A 56 4.67 10.01 -12.36
C LYS A 56 4.23 11.33 -11.74
N GLN A 57 3.13 11.33 -10.99
CA GLN A 57 2.63 12.51 -10.27
C GLN A 57 3.30 12.71 -8.90
N SER A 58 4.26 11.85 -8.52
CA SER A 58 4.93 11.87 -7.21
C SER A 58 3.95 11.76 -6.03
N TRP A 59 2.88 10.99 -6.22
CA TRP A 59 1.89 10.71 -5.17
C TRP A 59 2.23 9.48 -4.33
N LEU A 60 3.11 8.63 -4.84
CA LEU A 60 3.58 7.41 -4.18
C LEU A 60 5.01 7.60 -3.66
N LEU A 61 5.28 7.04 -2.48
CA LEU A 61 6.65 6.92 -1.98
C LEU A 61 7.34 5.72 -2.64
N PRO A 62 8.60 5.87 -3.09
CA PRO A 62 9.33 4.76 -3.69
C PRO A 62 9.72 3.73 -2.63
N LEU A 63 9.55 2.45 -2.94
CA LEU A 63 9.87 1.33 -2.05
C LEU A 63 11.33 0.89 -2.22
N GLU A 64 12.28 1.74 -1.82
CA GLU A 64 13.73 1.51 -2.03
C GLU A 64 14.41 0.75 -0.89
N LYS A 65 13.77 0.65 0.28
CA LYS A 65 14.37 0.15 1.53
C LYS A 65 13.63 -1.08 2.06
N LEU A 66 13.54 -2.12 1.23
CA LEU A 66 12.80 -3.34 1.57
C LEU A 66 13.60 -4.34 2.43
N GLY A 67 14.89 -4.07 2.68
CA GLY A 67 15.79 -4.98 3.42
C GLY A 67 16.62 -5.85 2.48
N ASP A 68 17.78 -6.29 2.97
CA ASP A 68 18.72 -7.12 2.19
C ASP A 68 18.20 -8.56 1.98
N ASP A 69 17.24 -8.97 2.80
CA ASP A 69 16.55 -10.26 2.75
C ASP A 69 15.39 -10.30 1.76
N TYR A 70 14.96 -9.14 1.23
CA TYR A 70 13.90 -9.08 0.23
C TYR A 70 14.44 -9.29 -1.19
N ASP A 71 14.06 -10.41 -1.83
CA ASP A 71 14.50 -10.74 -3.18
C ASP A 71 13.68 -10.02 -4.27
N VAL A 72 14.09 -8.79 -4.61
CA VAL A 72 13.49 -8.01 -5.70
C VAL A 72 13.54 -8.75 -7.05
N LYS A 73 14.53 -9.64 -7.25
CA LYS A 73 14.70 -10.35 -8.52
C LYS A 73 13.71 -11.51 -8.70
N ASP A 74 13.01 -11.90 -7.63
CA ASP A 74 11.96 -12.93 -7.65
C ASP A 74 10.58 -12.37 -8.09
N ILE A 75 10.46 -11.04 -8.23
CA ILE A 75 9.21 -10.44 -8.72
C ILE A 75 9.03 -10.74 -10.21
N ILE A 76 7.85 -11.27 -10.58
CA ILE A 76 7.48 -11.50 -11.98
C ILE A 76 7.47 -10.16 -12.74
N PRO A 77 8.29 -10.00 -13.79
CA PRO A 77 8.30 -8.77 -14.58
C PRO A 77 6.94 -8.50 -15.25
N ALA A 78 6.59 -7.21 -15.33
CA ALA A 78 5.38 -6.72 -15.99
C ALA A 78 5.53 -6.61 -17.50
#